data_AF-A0A7S0XJ27-F1
#
_entry.id   AF-A0A7S0XJ27-F1
#
_cell.length_a   1.000
_cell.length_b   1.000
_cell.length_c   1.000
_cell.angle_alpha   90.00
_cell.angle_beta   90.00
_cell.angle_gamma   90.00
#
_symmetry.space_group_name_H-M   'P 1'
#
loop_
_entity.id
_entity.type
_entity.pdbx_description
1 polymer ?
#
loop_
_entity_poly.entity_id
_entity_poly.type
_entity_poly.pdbx_seq_one_letter_code
_entity_poly.pdbx_strand_id
1 'polypeptide(L)'
;PTPAAAVVGEEDGEASVEEGKKVVVTPKKLTAYLGRPKYPAERMYKQAPRGVATGLAWTSMGGATLYIEAMTLGPAAKEPEKNVRGFKATGQMGDVMKESVDIAYSYACDWLAKHEEQNEFMLRQHLHVHIPEGATPKDGPSAGVTLVTAMLSQ
;
A
#
# COMPACT_ATOMS: atom_id res chain seq x y z
N PRO A 1 -17.59 -42.48 -25.27
CA PRO A 1 -16.72 -43.42 -24.54
C PRO A 1 -15.77 -42.66 -23.60
N THR A 2 -16.21 -42.51 -22.36
CA THR A 2 -15.46 -41.90 -21.25
C THR A 2 -14.32 -42.84 -20.85
N PRO A 3 -13.04 -42.40 -20.77
CA PRO A 3 -12.01 -43.22 -20.14
C PRO A 3 -12.08 -43.06 -18.63
N ALA A 4 -11.90 -44.21 -17.97
CA ALA A 4 -12.15 -44.45 -16.55
C ALA A 4 -11.31 -43.59 -15.61
N ALA A 5 -11.95 -43.20 -14.49
CA ALA A 5 -11.29 -42.62 -13.34
C ALA A 5 -10.35 -43.65 -12.70
N ALA A 6 -9.06 -43.34 -12.65
CA ALA A 6 -8.10 -44.06 -11.82
C ALA A 6 -8.05 -43.38 -10.45
N VAL A 7 -8.49 -44.11 -9.43
CA VAL A 7 -8.43 -43.78 -8.01
C VAL A 7 -7.02 -44.12 -7.51
N VAL A 8 -6.27 -43.14 -7.01
CA VAL A 8 -5.05 -43.33 -6.20
C VAL A 8 -5.00 -42.09 -5.29
N GLY A 9 -5.27 -42.17 -3.99
CA GLY A 9 -4.47 -42.87 -2.99
C GLY A 9 -3.54 -41.84 -2.34
N GLU A 10 -3.97 -41.25 -1.22
CA GLU A 10 -3.11 -40.42 -0.36
C GLU A 10 -1.97 -41.30 0.19
N GLU A 11 -0.75 -41.13 -0.31
CA GLU A 11 0.45 -41.56 0.39
C GLU A 11 1.55 -40.51 0.21
N ASP A 12 2.00 -39.98 1.35
CA ASP A 12 3.21 -39.20 1.51
C ASP A 12 4.42 -40.06 1.09
N GLY A 13 4.93 -39.86 -0.13
CA GLY A 13 6.04 -40.64 -0.69
C GLY A 13 7.07 -39.75 -1.36
N GLU A 14 8.32 -39.86 -0.92
CA GLU A 14 9.50 -39.22 -1.51
C GLU A 14 9.55 -39.45 -3.04
N ALA A 15 9.65 -38.35 -3.79
CA ALA A 15 9.70 -38.39 -5.24
C ALA A 15 11.03 -38.96 -5.74
N SER A 16 11.04 -40.24 -6.11
CA SER A 16 12.11 -40.87 -6.87
C SER A 16 12.00 -40.45 -8.36
N VAL A 17 13.06 -39.84 -8.89
CA VAL A 17 13.12 -39.40 -10.29
C VAL A 17 13.73 -40.53 -11.12
N GLU A 18 12.90 -41.26 -11.89
CA GLU A 18 13.41 -42.16 -12.93
C GLU A 18 13.97 -41.34 -14.12
N GLU A 19 15.24 -41.56 -14.46
CA GLU A 19 15.88 -40.95 -15.63
C GLU A 19 15.18 -41.36 -16.93
N GLY A 20 14.74 -40.37 -17.72
CA GLY A 20 14.22 -40.58 -19.08
C GLY A 20 12.72 -40.35 -19.30
N LYS A 21 11.92 -40.12 -18.25
CA LYS A 21 10.48 -39.76 -18.41
C LYS A 21 10.27 -38.26 -18.54
N LYS A 22 9.52 -37.86 -19.58
CA LYS A 22 9.18 -36.46 -19.86
C LYS A 22 8.19 -35.93 -18.81
N VAL A 23 8.63 -35.05 -17.91
CA VAL A 23 7.76 -34.44 -16.89
C VAL A 23 7.07 -33.20 -17.45
N VAL A 24 5.74 -33.23 -17.50
CA VAL A 24 4.93 -32.05 -17.87
C VAL A 24 4.51 -31.31 -16.60
N VAL A 25 5.13 -30.14 -16.38
CA VAL A 25 4.83 -29.24 -15.25
C VAL A 25 3.67 -28.32 -15.61
N THR A 26 2.65 -28.28 -14.76
CA THR A 26 1.46 -27.42 -14.92
C THR A 26 1.29 -26.52 -13.69
N PRO A 27 0.57 -25.39 -13.76
CA PRO A 27 0.38 -24.49 -12.62
C PRO A 27 -0.16 -25.17 -11.36
N LYS A 28 -1.04 -26.18 -11.53
CA LYS A 28 -1.59 -26.97 -10.41
C LYS A 28 -0.56 -27.85 -9.72
N LYS A 29 0.48 -28.29 -10.44
CA LYS A 29 1.56 -29.12 -9.90
C LYS A 29 2.70 -28.30 -9.29
N LEU A 30 2.73 -26.98 -9.50
CA LEU A 30 3.83 -26.11 -9.09
C LEU A 30 4.08 -26.15 -7.57
N THR A 31 3.01 -26.23 -6.77
CA THR A 31 3.07 -26.30 -5.31
C THR A 31 3.71 -27.59 -4.79
N ALA A 32 3.57 -28.70 -5.52
CA ALA A 32 4.19 -29.98 -5.15
C ALA A 32 5.72 -29.94 -5.31
N TYR A 33 6.23 -29.13 -6.24
CA TYR A 33 7.68 -29.01 -6.48
C TYR A 33 8.33 -27.85 -5.72
N LEU A 34 7.66 -26.70 -5.62
CA LEU A 34 8.23 -25.47 -5.04
C LEU A 34 7.71 -25.18 -3.63
N GLY A 35 6.77 -25.99 -3.12
CA GLY A 35 6.06 -25.73 -1.88
C GLY A 35 5.04 -24.60 -2.01
N ARG A 36 4.63 -24.04 -0.87
CA ARG A 36 3.67 -22.93 -0.82
C ARG A 36 4.26 -21.68 -1.49
N PRO A 37 3.44 -20.85 -2.15
CA PRO A 37 3.91 -19.60 -2.76
C PRO A 37 4.65 -18.72 -1.74
N LYS A 38 5.93 -18.42 -2.00
CA LYS A 38 6.73 -17.53 -1.15
C LYS A 38 6.27 -16.08 -1.21
N TYR A 39 5.75 -15.67 -2.36
CA TYR A 39 5.21 -14.34 -2.59
C TYR A 39 3.72 -14.50 -2.93
N PRO A 40 2.81 -14.29 -1.97
CA PRO A 40 1.43 -14.06 -2.34
C PRO A 40 1.38 -12.84 -3.27
N ALA A 41 0.37 -12.78 -4.15
CA ALA A 41 0.16 -11.59 -4.97
C ALA A 41 0.25 -10.36 -4.06
N GLU A 42 1.12 -9.40 -4.42
CA GLU A 42 1.25 -8.15 -3.68
C GLU A 42 -0.14 -7.60 -3.39
N ARG A 43 -0.31 -6.97 -2.22
CA ARG A 43 -1.55 -6.32 -1.81
C ARG A 43 -1.78 -5.08 -2.68
N MET A 44 -2.00 -5.32 -3.97
CA MET A 44 -2.41 -4.32 -4.94
C MET A 44 -3.90 -4.14 -4.77
N TYR A 45 -4.26 -3.01 -4.17
CA TYR A 45 -5.64 -2.59 -4.15
C TYR A 45 -6.10 -2.45 -5.60
N LYS A 46 -7.04 -3.30 -6.06
CA LYS A 46 -7.68 -3.13 -7.38
C LYS A 46 -8.34 -1.74 -7.49
N GLN A 47 -8.83 -1.26 -6.36
CA GLN A 47 -9.32 0.10 -6.15
C GLN A 47 -8.81 0.55 -4.78
N ALA A 48 -8.07 1.65 -4.74
CA ALA A 48 -7.54 2.17 -3.49
C ALA A 48 -8.70 2.66 -2.58
N PRO A 49 -8.72 2.26 -1.29
CA PRO A 49 -9.71 2.78 -0.36
C PRO A 49 -9.48 4.28 -0.10
N ARG A 50 -10.48 4.92 0.50
CA ARG A 50 -10.42 6.34 0.86
C ARG A 50 -9.16 6.63 1.69
N GLY A 51 -8.43 7.67 1.30
CA GLY A 51 -7.20 8.07 1.95
C GLY A 51 -5.98 7.22 1.67
N VAL A 52 -6.04 6.31 0.69
CA VAL A 52 -4.87 5.57 0.24
C VAL A 52 -4.55 5.97 -1.18
N ALA A 53 -3.30 6.35 -1.42
CA ALA A 53 -2.79 6.67 -2.75
C ALA A 53 -1.52 5.88 -3.06
N THR A 54 -1.40 5.42 -4.30
CA THR A 54 -0.24 4.69 -4.78
C THR A 54 0.86 5.66 -5.20
N GLY A 55 2.04 5.53 -4.59
CA GLY A 55 3.25 6.26 -4.93
C GLY A 55 4.30 5.35 -5.53
N LEU A 56 5.27 5.96 -6.22
CA LEU A 56 6.44 5.27 -6.75
C LEU A 56 7.68 5.72 -5.99
N ALA A 57 8.52 4.76 -5.63
CA ALA A 57 9.78 4.99 -4.95
C ALA A 57 10.93 4.39 -5.74
N TRP A 58 12.11 4.97 -5.55
CA TRP A 58 13.36 4.41 -6.04
C TRP A 58 14.14 3.83 -4.86
N THR A 59 14.54 2.58 -4.97
CA THR A 59 15.33 1.85 -3.97
C THR A 59 16.67 1.43 -4.58
N SER A 60 17.59 0.95 -3.74
CA SER A 60 18.87 0.39 -4.21
C SER A 60 18.70 -0.82 -5.13
N MET A 61 17.57 -1.52 -5.04
CA MET A 61 17.22 -2.67 -5.87
C MET A 61 16.36 -2.30 -7.10
N GLY A 62 16.10 -1.01 -7.32
CA GLY A 62 15.28 -0.50 -8.42
C GLY A 62 13.98 0.17 -7.95
N GLY A 63 13.06 0.39 -8.90
CA GLY A 63 11.76 1.02 -8.62
C GLY A 63 10.84 0.12 -7.79
N ALA A 64 10.10 0.71 -6.86
CA ALA A 64 9.12 0.03 -6.01
C ALA A 64 7.82 0.83 -5.90
N THR A 65 6.71 0.14 -5.72
CA THR A 65 5.40 0.76 -5.47
C THR A 65 5.15 0.85 -3.96
N LEU A 66 4.62 1.97 -3.49
CA LEU A 66 4.27 2.20 -2.08
C LEU A 66 2.83 2.70 -1.97
N TYR A 67 2.18 2.42 -0.84
CA TYR A 67 0.85 2.95 -0.53
C TYR A 67 0.97 3.98 0.57
N ILE A 68 0.73 5.25 0.27
CA ILE A 68 0.64 6.29 1.29
C ILE A 68 -0.77 6.25 1.85
N GLU A 69 -0.87 6.18 3.17
CA GLU A 69 -2.14 6.04 3.88
C GLU A 69 -2.36 7.29 4.75
N ALA A 70 -3.48 7.96 4.58
CA ALA A 70 -3.95 9.06 5.41
C ALA A 70 -5.21 8.61 6.14
N MET A 71 -5.31 8.89 7.43
CA MET A 71 -6.43 8.50 8.28
C MET A 71 -6.82 9.65 9.20
N THR A 72 -8.10 9.77 9.55
CA THR A 72 -8.55 10.73 10.57
C THR A 72 -8.27 10.22 11.98
N LEU A 73 -7.67 11.04 12.82
CA LEU A 73 -7.44 10.76 14.23
C LEU A 73 -8.64 11.22 15.06
N GLY A 74 -9.51 10.27 15.38
CA GLY A 74 -10.67 10.50 16.23
C GLY A 74 -11.81 11.24 15.53
N PRO A 75 -12.86 11.62 16.28
CA PRO A 75 -13.99 12.34 15.73
C PRO A 75 -13.63 13.79 15.41
N ALA A 76 -14.34 14.38 14.44
CA ALA A 76 -14.26 15.81 14.16
C ALA A 76 -14.42 16.62 15.43
N ALA A 77 -13.67 17.73 15.54
CA ALA A 77 -13.93 18.72 16.57
C ALA A 77 -15.42 19.14 16.52
N LYS A 78 -16.13 18.91 17.62
CA LYS A 78 -17.56 19.23 17.74
C LYS A 78 -17.81 20.72 17.94
N GLU A 79 -16.85 21.41 18.55
CA GLU A 79 -16.93 22.84 18.79
C GLU A 79 -16.23 23.59 17.64
N PRO A 80 -16.94 24.46 16.91
CA PRO A 80 -16.37 25.21 15.80
C PRO A 80 -15.22 26.14 16.22
N GLU A 81 -15.15 26.51 17.50
CA GLU A 81 -14.08 27.36 18.05
C GLU A 81 -12.80 26.57 18.37
N LYS A 82 -12.87 25.24 18.46
CA LYS A 82 -11.70 24.36 18.60
C LYS A 82 -11.27 23.84 17.24
N ASN A 83 -10.44 24.61 16.56
CA ASN A 83 -9.70 24.10 15.40
C ASN A 83 -8.69 23.04 15.88
N VAL A 84 -8.98 21.77 15.62
CA VAL A 84 -8.05 20.63 15.83
C VAL A 84 -7.35 20.32 14.52
N ARG A 85 -6.86 21.36 13.84
CA ARG A 85 -6.12 21.24 12.59
C ARG A 85 -4.73 20.69 12.87
N GLY A 86 -4.29 19.74 12.07
CA GLY A 86 -2.93 19.23 12.14
C GLY A 86 -2.81 17.85 11.52
N PHE A 87 -1.57 17.39 11.47
CA PHE A 87 -1.29 16.03 11.06
C PHE A 87 -0.12 15.45 11.85
N LYS A 88 -0.08 14.13 11.91
CA LYS A 88 1.08 13.36 12.38
C LYS A 88 1.56 12.50 11.24
N ALA A 89 2.87 12.46 10.98
CA ALA A 89 3.44 11.61 9.96
C ALA A 89 4.33 10.51 10.55
N THR A 90 4.29 9.30 9.99
CA THR A 90 5.13 8.15 10.38
C THR A 90 5.69 7.42 9.16
N GLY A 91 6.74 6.61 9.37
CA GLY A 91 7.30 5.76 8.32
C GLY A 91 8.78 6.02 7.99
N GLN A 92 9.58 6.36 9.01
CA GLN A 92 11.03 6.55 8.93
C GLN A 92 11.47 7.42 7.74
N MET A 93 11.12 8.70 7.83
CA MET A 93 11.41 9.71 6.82
C MET A 93 12.62 10.55 7.22
N GLY A 94 13.45 10.89 6.23
CA GLY A 94 14.50 11.90 6.36
C GLY A 94 13.89 13.31 6.37
N ASP A 95 14.75 14.31 6.53
CA ASP A 95 14.30 15.69 6.75
C ASP A 95 13.65 16.33 5.52
N VAL A 96 14.12 15.98 4.31
CA VAL A 96 13.53 16.48 3.06
C VAL A 96 12.11 15.92 2.87
N MET A 97 11.92 14.65 3.24
CA MET A 97 10.60 14.04 3.15
C MET A 97 9.65 14.62 4.21
N LYS A 98 10.11 14.92 5.43
CA LYS A 98 9.29 15.61 6.45
C LYS A 98 8.79 16.95 5.93
N GLU A 99 9.69 17.76 5.38
CA GLU A 99 9.36 19.05 4.77
C GLU A 99 8.35 18.87 3.61
N SER A 100 8.52 17.83 2.78
CA SER A 100 7.56 17.49 1.72
C SER A 100 6.17 17.17 2.27
N VAL A 101 6.06 16.47 3.41
CA VAL A 101 4.76 16.22 4.05
C VAL A 101 4.14 17.52 4.59
N ASP A 102 4.92 18.38 5.23
CA ASP A 102 4.46 19.68 5.74
C ASP A 102 3.92 20.58 4.61
N ILE A 103 4.65 20.64 3.49
CA ILE A 103 4.24 21.39 2.29
C ILE A 103 2.99 20.79 1.66
N ALA A 104 2.93 19.45 1.52
CA ALA A 104 1.77 18.77 0.97
C ALA A 104 0.50 19.01 1.81
N TYR A 105 0.62 18.97 3.14
CA TYR A 105 -0.51 19.27 4.04
C TYR A 105 -0.97 20.73 3.89
N SER A 106 -0.03 21.67 3.85
CA SER A 106 -0.32 23.10 3.68
C SER A 106 -1.04 23.36 2.36
N TYR A 107 -0.57 22.73 1.28
CA TYR A 107 -1.21 22.80 -0.04
C TYR A 107 -2.60 22.17 -0.04
N ALA A 108 -2.77 21.00 0.57
CA ALA A 108 -4.08 20.33 0.64
C ALA A 108 -5.12 21.19 1.38
N CYS A 109 -4.71 21.84 2.48
CA CYS A 109 -5.57 22.78 3.21
C CYS A 109 -6.00 23.97 2.32
N ASP A 110 -5.04 24.62 1.65
CA ASP A 110 -5.29 25.77 0.79
C ASP A 110 -6.14 25.40 -0.43
N TRP A 111 -5.85 24.26 -1.06
CA TRP A 111 -6.59 23.76 -2.20
C TRP A 111 -8.04 23.48 -1.84
N LEU A 112 -8.30 22.80 -0.72
CA LEU A 112 -9.65 22.49 -0.26
C LEU A 112 -10.43 23.77 0.07
N ALA A 113 -9.81 24.73 0.76
CA ALA A 113 -10.43 26.01 1.08
C ALA A 113 -10.83 26.83 -0.15
N LYS A 114 -10.09 26.72 -1.26
CA LYS A 114 -10.35 27.45 -2.52
C LYS A 114 -11.38 26.79 -3.43
N HIS A 115 -11.52 25.47 -3.38
CA HIS A 115 -12.35 24.72 -4.32
C HIS A 115 -13.63 24.17 -3.68
N GLU A 116 -13.62 23.96 -2.36
CA GLU A 116 -14.70 23.36 -1.59
C GLU A 116 -14.95 24.21 -0.33
N GLU A 117 -15.42 25.46 -0.52
CA GLU A 117 -15.54 26.46 0.56
C GLU A 117 -16.40 26.01 1.76
N GLN A 118 -17.36 25.12 1.53
CA GLN A 118 -18.22 24.55 2.58
C GLN A 118 -17.57 23.36 3.31
N ASN A 119 -16.44 22.87 2.81
CA ASN A 119 -15.76 21.71 3.35
C ASN A 119 -14.72 22.12 4.40
N GLU A 120 -15.15 22.08 5.66
CA GLU A 120 -14.30 22.39 6.81
C GLU A 120 -13.49 21.17 7.33
N PHE A 121 -13.39 20.08 6.56
CA PHE A 121 -12.76 18.84 7.00
C PHE A 121 -11.32 19.06 7.51
N MET A 122 -10.47 19.71 6.71
CA MET A 122 -9.07 19.97 7.07
C MET A 122 -8.90 20.95 8.25
N LEU A 123 -9.94 21.71 8.60
CA LEU A 123 -9.93 22.64 9.74
C LEU A 123 -10.30 21.94 11.05
N ARG A 124 -11.15 20.92 10.98
CA ARG A 124 -11.76 20.24 12.14
C ARG A 124 -11.16 18.87 12.44
N GLN A 125 -10.30 18.35 11.58
CA GLN A 125 -9.71 17.01 11.68
C GLN A 125 -8.22 17.07 11.91
N HIS A 126 -7.74 16.13 12.71
CA HIS A 126 -6.32 15.82 12.79
C HIS A 126 -6.05 14.57 11.98
N LEU A 127 -5.07 14.61 11.06
CA LEU A 127 -4.73 13.47 10.23
C LEU A 127 -3.56 12.66 10.81
N HIS A 128 -3.51 11.37 10.49
CA HIS A 128 -2.31 10.54 10.60
C HIS A 128 -1.96 10.04 9.21
N VAL A 129 -0.79 10.45 8.72
CA VAL A 129 -0.23 10.02 7.46
C VAL A 129 0.88 9.00 7.70
N HIS A 130 0.74 7.82 7.13
CA HIS A 130 1.75 6.78 7.13
C HIS A 130 2.36 6.63 5.74
N ILE A 131 3.69 6.67 5.66
CA ILE A 131 4.45 6.41 4.45
C ILE A 131 5.25 5.12 4.68
N PRO A 132 4.75 3.94 4.28
CA PRO A 132 5.31 2.65 4.66
C PRO A 132 6.77 2.51 4.27
N GLU A 133 7.60 2.06 5.20
CA GLU A 133 9.01 1.77 4.98
C GLU A 133 9.21 0.69 3.91
N GLY A 134 10.09 0.98 2.94
CA GLY A 134 10.84 -0.05 2.20
C GLY A 134 12.24 -0.17 2.81
N ALA A 135 13.07 -1.10 2.34
CA ALA A 135 14.42 -1.34 2.91
C ALA A 135 15.41 -0.14 2.83
N THR A 136 15.02 0.98 2.22
CA THR A 136 15.83 2.20 2.07
C THR A 136 15.13 3.40 2.71
N PRO A 137 15.84 4.22 3.52
CA PRO A 137 15.30 5.45 4.10
C PRO A 137 14.69 6.36 3.03
N LYS A 138 13.54 6.96 3.33
CA LYS A 138 12.83 7.83 2.40
C LYS A 138 13.19 9.27 2.66
N ASP A 139 14.06 9.80 1.81
CA ASP A 139 14.52 11.17 1.91
C ASP A 139 14.52 11.84 0.54
N GLY A 140 13.32 12.16 0.05
CA GLY A 140 13.13 12.84 -1.23
C GLY A 140 11.72 13.40 -1.37
N PRO A 141 11.53 14.52 -2.09
CA PRO A 141 10.26 15.23 -2.13
C PRO A 141 9.22 14.61 -3.10
N SER A 142 9.60 13.55 -3.83
CA SER A 142 8.85 13.00 -4.97
C SER A 142 7.43 12.53 -4.66
N ALA A 143 7.13 12.23 -3.40
CA ALA A 143 5.83 11.75 -2.96
C ALA A 143 4.78 12.85 -2.71
N GLY A 144 5.11 14.14 -2.93
CA GLY A 144 4.22 15.27 -2.65
C GLY A 144 2.81 15.14 -3.25
N VAL A 145 2.69 14.80 -4.54
CA VAL A 145 1.38 14.63 -5.19
C VAL A 145 0.58 13.46 -4.60
N THR A 146 1.26 12.37 -4.24
CA THR A 146 0.63 11.20 -3.62
C THR A 146 0.13 11.52 -2.21
N LEU A 147 0.88 12.33 -1.45
CA LEU A 147 0.47 12.81 -0.13
C LEU A 147 -0.78 13.67 -0.20
N VAL A 148 -0.78 14.68 -1.08
CA VAL A 148 -1.94 15.55 -1.31
C VAL A 148 -3.17 14.73 -1.71
N THR A 149 -3.00 13.78 -2.63
CA THR A 149 -4.10 12.93 -3.10
C THR A 149 -4.66 12.06 -1.98
N ALA A 150 -3.80 11.45 -1.15
CA ALA A 150 -4.25 10.67 -0.01
C ALA A 150 -4.97 11.53 1.04
N MET A 151 -4.45 12.73 1.34
CA MET A 151 -5.05 13.64 2.31
C MET A 151 -6.41 14.16 1.84
N LEU A 152 -6.52 14.66 0.61
CA LEU A 152 -7.78 15.18 0.05
C LEU A 152 -8.81 14.08 -0.21
N SER A 153 -8.36 12.84 -0.41
CA SER A 153 -9.28 11.72 -0.55
C SER A 153 -10.00 11.41 0.76
N GLN A 154 -9.39 11.67 1.92
CA GLN A 154 -10.07 11.54 3.23
C GLN A 154 -11.11 12.64 3.43
#